data_AF-W4FKG2-F1
#
_entry.id   AF-W4FKG2-F1
#
_cell.length_a   1.000
_cell.length_b   1.000
_cell.length_c   1.000
_cell.angle_alpha   90.00
_cell.angle_beta   90.00
_cell.angle_gamma   90.00
#
_symmetry.space_group_name_H-M   'P 1'
#
loop_
_entity.id
_entity.type
_entity.pdbx_description
1 polymer ?
#
loop_
_entity_poly.entity_id
_entity_poly.type
_entity_poly.pdbx_seq_one_letter_code
_entity_poly.pdbx_strand_id
1 'polypeptide(L)'
;MVIPVEIETPSGVKKLEIGYNQGQNPFTVAQAFIDKHLLNPSYLKEIADYISDRSANYQPPLLGDHSTPSTEKATPLPPPTPPAPSSAYFPLKTFATFDTAKIAKLFATVDQFNTLYPVLTAEELTVVSSLISTLQQTSYYHSSVVTKIQVGVVCKLVGQWPSSHVFPALDLLRLVLVHPVGATHVPDTAASLVLGHAFAPDAADATRFLALRVLANWTPHAPSKVIALVPTVAEGINSAWPAISSWSKPLALSVATLWMDVVVALTTSGNLDENRAATIVATQLAELCMAIADEETLGRVLVAIGSLAVTFPSVGVAGISAAVLQDKASKFLPASAIHAIVSDVVAVLKTK
;
A
#
# COMPACT_ATOMS: atom_id res chain seq x y z
N MET A 1 0.20 26.16 10.79
CA MET A 1 -1.19 25.67 10.87
C MET A 1 -1.21 24.17 10.68
N VAL A 2 -2.18 23.48 11.25
CA VAL A 2 -2.44 22.06 10.98
C VAL A 2 -3.69 22.00 10.11
N ILE A 3 -3.57 21.43 8.92
CA ILE A 3 -4.66 21.28 7.96
C ILE A 3 -5.10 19.82 8.03
N PRO A 4 -6.32 19.51 8.50
CA PRO A 4 -6.82 18.15 8.48
C PRO A 4 -7.05 17.72 7.03
N VAL A 5 -6.62 16.53 6.67
CA VAL A 5 -6.82 15.94 5.35
C VAL A 5 -7.63 14.67 5.51
N GLU A 6 -8.77 14.63 4.86
CA GLU A 6 -9.57 13.42 4.76
C GLU A 6 -9.26 12.80 3.39
N ILE A 7 -8.59 11.66 3.40
CA ILE A 7 -8.37 10.87 2.19
C ILE A 7 -9.41 9.77 2.19
N GLU A 8 -10.31 9.81 1.23
CA GLU A 8 -11.19 8.68 0.97
C GLU A 8 -10.35 7.51 0.47
N THR A 9 -10.25 6.47 1.29
CA THR A 9 -9.61 5.22 0.93
C THR A 9 -10.67 4.11 0.86
N PRO A 10 -10.41 3.00 0.16
CA PRO A 10 -11.33 1.86 0.11
C PRO A 10 -11.70 1.25 1.47
N SER A 11 -10.87 1.46 2.50
CA SER A 11 -11.11 1.05 3.89
C SER A 11 -11.88 2.09 4.72
N GLY A 12 -12.31 3.20 4.10
CA GLY A 12 -13.06 4.29 4.71
C GLY A 12 -12.34 5.64 4.60
N VAL A 13 -12.92 6.66 5.25
CA VAL A 13 -12.31 8.00 5.31
C VAL A 13 -11.13 7.97 6.28
N LYS A 14 -9.91 8.13 5.74
CA LYS A 14 -8.68 8.21 6.53
C LYS A 14 -8.38 9.67 6.85
N LYS A 15 -8.44 10.02 8.13
CA LYS A 15 -8.10 11.37 8.62
C LYS A 15 -6.61 11.47 8.93
N LEU A 16 -5.92 12.33 8.20
CA LEU A 16 -4.52 12.68 8.34
C LEU A 16 -4.38 14.17 8.63
N GLU A 17 -3.17 14.62 8.97
CA GLU A 17 -2.91 16.03 9.30
C GLU A 17 -1.66 16.52 8.58
N ILE A 18 -1.77 17.66 7.88
CA ILE A 18 -0.66 18.35 7.23
C ILE A 18 -0.23 19.53 8.09
N GLY A 19 1.04 19.54 8.50
CA GLY A 19 1.68 20.75 9.02
C GLY A 19 2.07 21.68 7.88
N TYR A 20 1.61 22.92 7.90
CA TYR A 20 1.96 23.96 6.91
C TYR A 20 2.27 25.29 7.59
N ASN A 21 3.39 25.91 7.25
CA ASN A 21 3.75 27.27 7.69
C ASN A 21 3.52 28.28 6.57
N GLN A 22 3.00 29.46 6.91
CA GLN A 22 2.74 30.53 5.94
C GLN A 22 4.02 30.88 5.16
N GLY A 23 3.90 30.95 3.83
CA GLY A 23 5.03 31.19 2.93
C GLY A 23 5.79 29.94 2.47
N GLN A 24 5.48 28.75 2.99
CA GLN A 24 6.02 27.49 2.44
C GLN A 24 5.40 27.18 1.06
N ASN A 25 6.17 26.56 0.18
CA ASN A 25 5.65 26.08 -1.11
C ASN A 25 4.69 24.89 -0.88
N PRO A 26 3.40 25.00 -1.28
CA PRO A 26 2.41 23.93 -1.09
C PRO A 26 2.79 22.60 -1.75
N PHE A 27 3.46 22.63 -2.90
CA PHE A 27 3.92 21.40 -3.58
C PHE A 27 5.03 20.69 -2.80
N THR A 28 5.94 21.43 -2.18
CA THR A 28 6.99 20.85 -1.35
C THR A 28 6.39 20.21 -0.09
N VAL A 29 5.41 20.86 0.53
CA VAL A 29 4.72 20.31 1.71
C VAL A 29 3.84 19.11 1.33
N ALA A 30 3.15 19.16 0.19
CA ALA A 30 2.37 18.05 -0.34
C ALA A 30 3.26 16.84 -0.66
N GLN A 31 4.42 17.06 -1.29
CA GLN A 31 5.38 15.99 -1.56
C GLN A 31 5.86 15.36 -0.26
N ALA A 32 6.29 16.16 0.72
CA ALA A 32 6.73 15.65 2.02
C ALA A 32 5.62 14.89 2.75
N PHE A 33 4.35 15.31 2.62
CA PHE A 33 3.21 14.60 3.18
C PHE A 33 2.93 13.27 2.47
N ILE A 34 2.99 13.25 1.13
CA ILE A 34 2.88 12.03 0.33
C ILE A 34 3.97 11.04 0.72
N ASP A 35 5.21 11.51 0.81
CA ASP A 35 6.36 10.70 1.18
C ASP A 35 6.21 10.16 2.61
N LYS A 36 5.80 11.03 3.54
CA LYS A 36 5.57 10.66 4.95
C LYS A 36 4.50 9.60 5.13
N HIS A 37 3.42 9.68 4.35
CA HIS A 37 2.29 8.76 4.46
C HIS A 37 2.29 7.64 3.41
N LEU A 38 3.37 7.54 2.62
CA LEU A 38 3.56 6.57 1.53
C LEU A 38 2.37 6.53 0.56
N LEU A 39 1.80 7.71 0.31
CA LEU A 39 0.65 7.87 -0.57
C LEU A 39 1.09 7.77 -2.03
N ASN A 40 0.14 7.55 -2.93
CA ASN A 40 0.42 7.55 -4.35
C ASN A 40 0.92 8.94 -4.81
N PRO A 41 2.05 9.06 -5.52
CA PRO A 41 2.56 10.34 -6.01
C PRO A 41 1.57 11.11 -6.90
N SER A 42 0.57 10.45 -7.49
CA SER A 42 -0.50 11.11 -8.26
C SER A 42 -1.33 12.10 -7.45
N TYR A 43 -1.38 11.97 -6.12
CA TYR A 43 -2.07 12.92 -5.24
C TYR A 43 -1.33 14.24 -5.07
N LEU A 44 -0.12 14.41 -5.61
CA LEU A 44 0.72 15.59 -5.39
C LEU A 44 -0.01 16.89 -5.72
N LYS A 45 -0.64 16.93 -6.89
CA LYS A 45 -1.35 18.14 -7.34
C LYS A 45 -2.58 18.41 -6.46
N GLU A 46 -3.38 17.38 -6.18
CA GLU A 46 -4.59 17.51 -5.37
C GLU A 46 -4.28 17.99 -3.94
N ILE A 47 -3.26 17.42 -3.31
CA ILE A 47 -2.84 17.80 -1.96
C ILE A 47 -2.22 19.20 -1.95
N ALA A 48 -1.44 19.57 -2.97
CA ALA A 48 -0.89 20.93 -3.09
C ALA A 48 -1.99 21.99 -3.30
N ASP A 49 -2.98 21.69 -4.14
CA ASP A 49 -4.15 22.54 -4.38
C ASP A 49 -4.96 22.68 -3.07
N TYR A 50 -5.15 21.59 -2.32
CA TYR A 50 -5.85 21.59 -1.03
C TYR A 50 -5.14 22.44 0.05
N ILE A 51 -3.81 22.31 0.16
CA ILE A 51 -3.01 23.16 1.07
C ILE A 51 -3.16 24.63 0.69
N SER A 52 -3.12 24.94 -0.60
CA SER A 52 -3.22 26.32 -1.11
C SER A 52 -4.58 26.94 -0.77
N ASP A 53 -5.67 26.19 -0.97
CA ASP A 53 -7.02 26.65 -0.67
C ASP A 53 -7.24 26.88 0.84
N ARG A 54 -6.80 25.92 1.67
CA ARG A 54 -6.96 26.02 3.13
C ARG A 54 -6.06 27.08 3.76
N SER A 55 -4.87 27.29 3.22
CA SER A 55 -3.93 28.30 3.73
C SER A 55 -4.37 29.74 3.40
N ALA A 56 -5.07 29.95 2.28
CA ALA A 56 -5.66 31.23 1.90
C ALA A 56 -6.82 31.64 2.84
N ASN A 57 -7.54 30.66 3.40
CA ASN A 57 -8.72 30.88 4.25
C ASN A 57 -8.43 30.74 5.76
N TYR A 58 -7.15 30.59 6.16
CA TYR A 58 -6.78 30.36 7.56
C TYR A 58 -6.77 31.67 8.38
N GLN A 59 -7.71 31.78 9.33
CA GLN A 59 -7.65 32.80 10.39
C GLN A 59 -7.00 32.22 11.65
N PRO A 60 -5.89 32.79 12.15
CA PRO A 60 -5.26 32.31 13.38
C PRO A 60 -6.18 32.57 14.58
N PRO A 61 -6.29 31.63 15.55
CA PRO A 61 -6.96 31.90 16.81
C PRO A 61 -6.22 33.00 17.58
N LEU A 62 -6.94 34.02 18.07
CA LEU A 62 -6.38 34.93 19.08
C LEU A 62 -6.17 34.16 20.38
N LEU A 63 -4.91 34.07 20.83
CA LEU A 63 -4.54 33.47 22.11
C LEU A 63 -5.07 34.35 23.26
N GLY A 64 -6.08 33.87 23.98
CA GLY A 64 -6.50 34.42 25.26
C GLY A 64 -5.58 33.93 26.37
N ASP A 65 -4.95 34.87 27.07
CA ASP A 65 -4.10 34.65 28.24
C ASP A 65 -4.95 34.19 29.44
N HIS A 66 -4.79 32.94 29.85
CA HIS A 66 -5.28 32.44 31.13
C HIS A 66 -4.13 31.76 31.88
N SER A 67 -3.34 32.61 32.52
CA SER A 67 -2.37 32.23 33.54
C SER A 67 -3.08 32.01 34.89
N THR A 68 -3.22 30.75 35.33
CA THR A 68 -3.54 30.42 36.74
C THR A 68 -2.45 29.50 37.31
N PRO A 69 -1.74 29.88 38.38
CA PRO A 69 -0.71 29.03 38.97
C PRO A 69 -1.31 28.09 40.02
N SER A 70 -1.25 26.78 39.77
CA SER A 70 -1.49 25.76 40.80
C SER A 70 -0.15 25.26 41.33
N THR A 71 0.09 25.50 42.61
CA THR A 71 1.31 25.10 43.33
C THR A 71 1.07 23.72 43.95
N GLU A 72 1.66 22.67 43.39
CA GLU A 72 1.71 21.35 44.05
C GLU A 72 3.15 20.83 44.13
N LYS A 73 3.49 20.33 45.32
CA LYS A 73 4.81 19.89 45.76
C LYS A 73 5.28 18.66 44.96
N ALA A 74 6.50 18.74 44.44
CA ALA A 74 7.16 17.65 43.74
C ALA A 74 7.69 16.56 44.71
N THR A 75 7.22 15.33 44.52
CA THR A 75 7.91 14.10 44.94
C THR A 75 8.98 13.71 43.91
N PRO A 76 10.11 13.10 44.28
CA PRO A 76 11.15 12.75 43.33
C PRO A 76 10.68 11.59 42.44
N LEU A 77 10.61 11.80 41.13
CA LEU A 77 10.38 10.73 40.16
C LEU A 77 11.63 9.84 40.02
N PRO A 78 11.46 8.54 39.75
CA PRO A 78 12.57 7.68 39.31
C PRO A 78 13.19 8.20 38.00
N PRO A 79 14.46 7.86 37.69
CA PRO A 79 15.13 8.36 36.50
C PRO A 79 14.32 8.05 35.24
N PRO A 80 14.21 8.99 34.28
CA PRO A 80 13.44 8.77 33.06
C PRO A 80 14.04 7.58 32.31
N THR A 81 13.22 6.55 32.13
CA THR A 81 13.49 5.49 31.15
C THR A 81 13.69 6.19 29.80
N PRO A 82 14.74 5.87 29.02
CA PRO A 82 14.91 6.48 27.71
C PRO A 82 13.62 6.26 26.91
N PRO A 83 13.04 7.30 26.28
CA PRO A 83 11.84 7.14 25.49
C PRO A 83 12.11 6.08 24.43
N ALA A 84 11.18 5.13 24.29
CA ALA A 84 11.24 4.15 23.22
C ALA A 84 11.40 4.91 21.89
N PRO A 85 12.25 4.43 20.95
CA PRO A 85 12.44 5.10 19.67
C PRO A 85 11.10 5.24 18.96
N SER A 86 10.58 6.46 18.88
CA SER A 86 9.33 6.78 18.21
C SER A 86 9.64 7.27 16.80
N SER A 87 9.24 6.51 15.77
CA SER A 87 9.36 6.92 14.38
C SER A 87 8.10 7.66 13.92
N ALA A 88 8.27 8.65 13.04
CA ALA A 88 7.16 9.28 12.34
C ALA A 88 6.58 8.40 11.21
N TYR A 89 7.30 7.33 10.83
CA TYR A 89 7.00 6.49 9.67
C TYR A 89 6.41 5.12 10.04
N PHE A 90 6.76 4.58 11.21
CA PHE A 90 6.30 3.27 11.69
C PHE A 90 6.06 3.25 13.21
N PRO A 91 5.24 2.33 13.75
CA PRO A 91 4.57 1.22 13.07
C PRO A 91 3.46 1.67 12.12
N LEU A 92 3.34 0.97 10.99
CA LEU A 92 2.26 1.12 10.03
C LEU A 92 0.92 0.81 10.69
N LYS A 93 -0.10 1.61 10.37
CA LYS A 93 -1.46 1.45 10.90
C LYS A 93 -2.53 1.37 9.81
N THR A 94 -2.13 1.55 8.56
CA THR A 94 -3.06 1.69 7.44
C THR A 94 -2.55 0.97 6.23
N PHE A 95 -3.46 0.31 5.52
CA PHE A 95 -3.19 -0.29 4.24
C PHE A 95 -2.94 0.77 3.16
N ALA A 96 -2.14 0.41 2.17
CA ALA A 96 -2.02 1.09 0.90
C ALA A 96 -2.90 0.40 -0.15
N THR A 97 -3.32 1.14 -1.16
CA THR A 97 -4.14 0.61 -2.26
C THR A 97 -3.61 1.07 -3.60
N PHE A 98 -3.86 0.25 -4.63
CA PHE A 98 -3.61 0.54 -6.02
C PHE A 98 -4.92 0.91 -6.71
N ASP A 99 -5.36 2.14 -6.52
CA ASP A 99 -6.61 2.75 -7.02
C ASP A 99 -6.46 3.43 -8.39
N THR A 100 -5.26 3.89 -8.71
CA THR A 100 -5.00 4.55 -10.01
C THR A 100 -5.04 3.56 -11.17
N ALA A 101 -5.77 3.92 -12.23
CA ALA A 101 -5.78 3.20 -13.49
C ALA A 101 -6.08 4.12 -14.69
N LYS A 102 -5.53 3.80 -15.86
CA LYS A 102 -5.89 4.44 -17.14
C LYS A 102 -7.15 3.78 -17.70
N ILE A 103 -8.25 3.89 -16.96
CA ILE A 103 -9.47 3.11 -17.21
C ILE A 103 -10.05 3.36 -18.61
N ALA A 104 -9.81 4.54 -19.20
CA ALA A 104 -10.29 4.90 -20.54
C ALA A 104 -9.85 3.95 -21.67
N LYS A 105 -8.68 3.30 -21.54
CA LYS A 105 -8.21 2.30 -22.54
C LYS A 105 -8.55 0.86 -22.16
N LEU A 106 -8.97 0.63 -20.92
CA LEU A 106 -9.15 -0.71 -20.37
C LEU A 106 -10.26 -1.48 -21.08
N PHE A 107 -11.39 -0.81 -21.39
CA PHE A 107 -12.47 -1.43 -22.15
C PHE A 107 -12.01 -1.87 -23.54
N ALA A 108 -11.31 -0.99 -24.27
CA ALA A 108 -10.82 -1.30 -25.61
C ALA A 108 -9.85 -2.50 -25.59
N THR A 109 -9.00 -2.62 -24.56
CA THR A 109 -8.13 -3.79 -24.40
C THR A 109 -8.91 -5.06 -24.09
N VAL A 110 -9.93 -4.98 -23.22
CA VAL A 110 -10.81 -6.13 -22.92
C VAL A 110 -11.54 -6.60 -24.17
N ASP A 111 -12.11 -5.69 -24.95
CA ASP A 111 -12.83 -6.00 -26.19
C ASP A 111 -11.91 -6.63 -27.25
N GLN A 112 -10.73 -6.04 -27.44
CA GLN A 112 -9.70 -6.59 -28.32
C GLN A 112 -9.30 -8.02 -27.90
N PHE A 113 -9.05 -8.25 -26.62
CA PHE A 113 -8.62 -9.57 -26.14
C PHE A 113 -9.77 -10.58 -26.14
N ASN A 114 -11.01 -10.15 -25.93
CA ASN A 114 -12.17 -11.02 -26.07
C ASN A 114 -12.40 -11.45 -27.53
N THR A 115 -11.95 -10.66 -28.51
CA THR A 115 -11.94 -11.10 -29.91
C THR A 115 -10.91 -12.23 -30.15
N LEU A 116 -9.76 -12.18 -29.48
CA LEU A 116 -8.71 -13.19 -29.59
C LEU A 116 -9.00 -14.45 -28.76
N TYR A 117 -9.59 -14.26 -27.58
CA TYR A 117 -9.93 -15.30 -26.61
C TYR A 117 -11.40 -15.13 -26.18
N PRO A 118 -12.36 -15.63 -27.00
CA PRO A 118 -13.78 -15.41 -26.76
C PRO A 118 -14.27 -16.06 -25.48
N VAL A 119 -14.54 -15.24 -24.47
CA VAL A 119 -15.07 -15.65 -23.16
C VAL A 119 -16.38 -14.93 -22.85
N LEU A 120 -16.51 -13.67 -23.27
CA LEU A 120 -17.69 -12.84 -23.04
C LEU A 120 -18.59 -12.76 -24.26
N THR A 121 -19.89 -12.81 -24.00
CA THR A 121 -20.97 -12.45 -24.92
C THR A 121 -21.06 -10.92 -25.11
N ALA A 122 -21.83 -10.46 -26.09
CA ALA A 122 -22.06 -9.02 -26.32
C ALA A 122 -22.76 -8.35 -25.12
N GLU A 123 -23.68 -9.07 -24.47
CA GLU A 123 -24.36 -8.63 -23.26
C GLU A 123 -23.36 -8.52 -22.10
N GLU A 124 -22.47 -9.50 -21.91
CA GLU A 124 -21.43 -9.44 -20.88
C GLU A 124 -20.40 -8.34 -21.14
N LEU A 125 -20.05 -8.04 -22.40
CA LEU A 125 -19.22 -6.88 -22.72
C LEU A 125 -19.89 -5.56 -22.32
N THR A 126 -21.22 -5.46 -22.47
CA THR A 126 -21.99 -4.31 -21.99
C THR A 126 -21.94 -4.20 -20.45
N VAL A 127 -21.98 -5.33 -19.74
CA VAL A 127 -21.78 -5.39 -18.28
C VAL A 127 -20.40 -4.86 -17.89
N VAL A 128 -19.34 -5.24 -18.60
CA VAL A 128 -17.98 -4.72 -18.36
C VAL A 128 -17.91 -3.21 -18.60
N SER A 129 -18.52 -2.72 -19.69
CA SER A 129 -18.55 -1.28 -20.00
C SER A 129 -19.24 -0.46 -18.90
N SER A 130 -20.36 -0.97 -18.39
CA SER A 130 -21.08 -0.36 -17.25
C SER A 130 -20.25 -0.38 -15.96
N LEU A 131 -19.56 -1.49 -15.67
CA LEU A 131 -18.65 -1.59 -14.53
C LEU A 131 -17.51 -0.56 -14.64
N ILE A 132 -16.86 -0.48 -15.80
CA ILE A 132 -15.79 0.49 -16.07
C ILE A 132 -16.27 1.93 -15.86
N SER A 133 -17.48 2.25 -16.34
CA SER A 133 -18.08 3.57 -16.15
C SER A 133 -18.27 3.91 -14.66
N THR A 134 -18.62 2.91 -13.85
CA THR A 134 -18.75 3.04 -12.40
C THR A 134 -17.39 3.25 -11.74
N LEU A 135 -16.40 2.42 -12.09
CA LEU A 135 -15.05 2.46 -11.51
C LEU A 135 -14.25 3.73 -11.88
N GLN A 136 -14.63 4.42 -12.96
CA GLN A 136 -14.05 5.72 -13.35
C GLN A 136 -14.50 6.88 -12.45
N GLN A 137 -15.66 6.74 -11.83
CA GLN A 137 -16.32 7.81 -11.08
C GLN A 137 -16.05 7.64 -9.59
N THR A 138 -14.77 7.71 -9.20
CA THR A 138 -14.32 7.48 -7.81
C THR A 138 -15.00 8.39 -6.81
N SER A 139 -15.27 9.66 -7.17
CA SER A 139 -16.01 10.62 -6.34
C SER A 139 -17.44 10.20 -6.03
N TYR A 140 -18.01 9.22 -6.75
CA TYR A 140 -19.37 8.74 -6.57
C TYR A 140 -19.44 7.35 -5.91
N TYR A 141 -18.32 6.78 -5.46
CA TYR A 141 -18.28 5.43 -4.84
C TYR A 141 -19.19 5.28 -3.63
N HIS A 142 -19.51 6.37 -2.92
CA HIS A 142 -20.46 6.37 -1.80
C HIS A 142 -21.93 6.21 -2.23
N SER A 143 -22.23 6.37 -3.53
CA SER A 143 -23.59 6.38 -4.08
C SER A 143 -23.78 5.39 -5.24
N SER A 144 -22.70 4.83 -5.77
CA SER A 144 -22.72 3.82 -6.82
C SER A 144 -22.67 2.40 -6.26
N VAL A 145 -23.00 1.42 -7.12
CA VAL A 145 -23.02 0.00 -6.75
C VAL A 145 -22.27 -0.80 -7.80
N VAL A 146 -21.38 -1.67 -7.32
CA VAL A 146 -20.82 -2.77 -8.11
C VAL A 146 -21.61 -4.03 -7.77
N THR A 147 -22.19 -4.66 -8.78
CA THR A 147 -23.10 -5.81 -8.61
C THR A 147 -22.36 -7.15 -8.67
N LYS A 148 -22.95 -8.19 -8.08
CA LYS A 148 -22.45 -9.58 -8.18
C LYS A 148 -22.30 -10.06 -9.63
N ILE A 149 -23.18 -9.63 -10.54
CA ILE A 149 -23.11 -9.98 -11.97
C ILE A 149 -21.85 -9.37 -12.60
N GLN A 150 -21.59 -8.08 -12.34
CA GLN A 150 -20.39 -7.40 -12.83
C GLN A 150 -19.11 -8.08 -12.34
N VAL A 151 -19.02 -8.39 -11.04
CA VAL A 151 -17.85 -9.10 -10.48
C VAL A 151 -17.74 -10.52 -11.06
N GLY A 152 -18.86 -11.22 -11.24
CA GLY A 152 -18.90 -12.54 -11.86
C GLY A 152 -18.31 -12.56 -13.27
N VAL A 153 -18.60 -11.54 -14.09
CA VAL A 153 -18.03 -11.40 -15.44
C VAL A 153 -16.51 -11.17 -15.39
N VAL A 154 -16.02 -10.35 -14.45
CA VAL A 154 -14.56 -10.15 -14.27
C VAL A 154 -13.89 -11.45 -13.81
N CYS A 155 -14.47 -12.17 -12.85
CA CYS A 155 -13.94 -13.47 -12.41
C CYS A 155 -13.98 -14.53 -13.51
N LYS A 156 -14.97 -14.48 -14.41
CA LYS A 156 -15.04 -15.36 -15.60
C LYS A 156 -13.84 -15.10 -16.53
N LEU A 157 -13.51 -13.84 -16.79
CA LEU A 157 -12.32 -13.48 -17.56
C LEU A 157 -11.04 -13.99 -16.90
N VAL A 158 -10.88 -13.74 -15.59
CA VAL A 158 -9.73 -14.25 -14.83
C VAL A 158 -9.66 -15.77 -14.91
N GLY A 159 -10.78 -16.50 -14.80
CA GLY A 159 -10.75 -17.96 -14.83
C GLY A 159 -10.49 -18.60 -16.20
N GLN A 160 -10.59 -17.86 -17.32
CA GLN A 160 -10.60 -18.44 -18.67
C GLN A 160 -9.57 -17.85 -19.63
N TRP A 161 -9.05 -16.64 -19.37
CA TRP A 161 -8.01 -16.07 -20.22
C TRP A 161 -6.62 -16.64 -19.93
N PRO A 162 -5.75 -16.72 -20.95
CA PRO A 162 -4.38 -17.17 -20.75
C PRO A 162 -3.59 -16.15 -19.91
N SER A 163 -2.60 -16.61 -19.15
CA SER A 163 -1.81 -15.76 -18.24
C SER A 163 -1.02 -14.67 -18.97
N SER A 164 -0.70 -14.87 -20.24
CA SER A 164 -0.11 -13.85 -21.11
C SER A 164 -1.03 -12.65 -21.42
N HIS A 165 -2.36 -12.82 -21.29
CA HIS A 165 -3.36 -11.80 -21.70
C HIS A 165 -4.40 -11.48 -20.62
N VAL A 166 -4.36 -12.13 -19.45
CA VAL A 166 -5.35 -11.92 -18.38
C VAL A 166 -5.22 -10.55 -17.68
N PHE A 167 -4.13 -9.83 -17.92
CA PHE A 167 -3.82 -8.57 -17.21
C PHE A 167 -4.95 -7.53 -17.22
N PRO A 168 -5.77 -7.31 -18.27
CA PRO A 168 -6.88 -6.36 -18.21
C PRO A 168 -7.97 -6.80 -17.22
N ALA A 169 -8.21 -8.10 -17.08
CA ALA A 169 -9.17 -8.65 -16.12
C ALA A 169 -8.66 -8.50 -14.68
N LEU A 170 -7.35 -8.71 -14.45
CA LEU A 170 -6.73 -8.42 -13.16
C LEU A 170 -6.75 -6.92 -12.82
N ASP A 171 -6.60 -6.06 -13.83
CA ASP A 171 -6.72 -4.60 -13.67
C ASP A 171 -8.14 -4.19 -13.25
N LEU A 172 -9.17 -4.82 -13.83
CA LEU A 172 -10.55 -4.64 -13.38
C LEU A 172 -10.77 -5.18 -11.96
N LEU A 173 -10.28 -6.39 -11.66
CA LEU A 173 -10.49 -7.01 -10.37
C LEU A 173 -9.87 -6.21 -9.22
N ARG A 174 -8.66 -5.65 -9.41
CA ARG A 174 -8.05 -4.80 -8.37
C ARG A 174 -8.85 -3.53 -8.13
N LEU A 175 -9.50 -2.96 -9.16
CA LEU A 175 -10.32 -1.76 -9.02
C LEU A 175 -11.68 -2.08 -8.40
N VAL A 176 -12.25 -3.26 -8.68
CA VAL A 176 -13.44 -3.77 -7.97
C VAL A 176 -13.18 -3.86 -6.47
N LEU A 177 -11.99 -4.28 -6.06
CA LEU A 177 -11.59 -4.35 -4.65
C LEU A 177 -11.42 -2.96 -4.00
N VAL A 178 -11.18 -1.91 -4.78
CA VAL A 178 -11.12 -0.51 -4.28
C VAL A 178 -12.52 0.04 -4.04
N HIS A 179 -13.54 -0.49 -4.72
CA HIS A 179 -14.93 -0.07 -4.51
C HIS A 179 -15.49 -0.65 -3.19
N PRO A 180 -16.11 0.16 -2.30
CA PRO A 180 -16.55 -0.28 -0.96
C PRO A 180 -17.43 -1.53 -0.95
N VAL A 181 -18.32 -1.65 -1.94
CA VAL A 181 -19.22 -2.81 -2.10
C VAL A 181 -18.60 -3.92 -2.95
N GLY A 182 -17.65 -3.59 -3.84
CA GLY A 182 -17.17 -4.52 -4.86
C GLY A 182 -16.46 -5.72 -4.26
N ALA A 183 -15.66 -5.51 -3.20
CA ALA A 183 -14.96 -6.57 -2.49
C ALA A 183 -15.90 -7.65 -1.91
N THR A 184 -17.13 -7.30 -1.53
CA THR A 184 -18.10 -8.25 -0.94
C THR A 184 -18.59 -9.31 -1.93
N HIS A 185 -18.37 -9.09 -3.23
CA HIS A 185 -18.80 -9.99 -4.29
C HIS A 185 -17.65 -10.82 -4.88
N VAL A 186 -16.40 -10.57 -4.48
CA VAL A 186 -15.25 -11.34 -4.95
C VAL A 186 -15.21 -12.68 -4.22
N PRO A 187 -15.29 -13.82 -4.92
CA PRO A 187 -15.28 -15.13 -4.28
C PRO A 187 -13.87 -15.48 -3.79
N ASP A 188 -13.77 -16.21 -2.67
CA ASP A 188 -12.49 -16.63 -2.11
C ASP A 188 -11.63 -17.46 -3.08
N THR A 189 -12.28 -18.21 -3.97
CA THR A 189 -11.62 -18.98 -5.04
C THR A 189 -10.89 -18.09 -6.06
N ALA A 190 -11.16 -16.79 -6.11
CA ALA A 190 -10.43 -15.88 -6.99
C ALA A 190 -8.95 -15.76 -6.58
N ALA A 191 -8.61 -15.93 -5.30
CA ALA A 191 -7.23 -15.83 -4.84
C ALA A 191 -6.33 -16.90 -5.47
N SER A 192 -6.79 -18.15 -5.56
CA SER A 192 -6.01 -19.23 -6.17
C SER A 192 -5.85 -19.04 -7.68
N LEU A 193 -6.89 -18.53 -8.38
CA LEU A 193 -6.80 -18.18 -9.80
C LEU A 193 -5.79 -17.05 -10.05
N VAL A 194 -5.86 -15.99 -9.25
CA VAL A 194 -4.96 -14.83 -9.33
C VAL A 194 -3.50 -15.26 -9.12
N LEU A 195 -3.23 -16.10 -8.11
CA LEU A 195 -1.90 -16.65 -7.87
C LEU A 195 -1.44 -17.60 -8.99
N GLY A 196 -2.35 -18.41 -9.53
CA GLY A 196 -2.09 -19.25 -10.69
C GLY A 196 -1.55 -18.44 -11.88
N HIS A 197 -2.14 -17.27 -12.14
CA HIS A 197 -1.63 -16.36 -13.16
C HIS A 197 -0.33 -15.66 -12.78
N ALA A 198 -0.18 -15.22 -11.52
CA ALA A 198 1.03 -14.53 -11.05
C ALA A 198 2.30 -15.37 -11.26
N PHE A 199 2.18 -16.69 -11.11
CA PHE A 199 3.29 -17.63 -11.15
C PHE A 199 3.31 -18.51 -12.41
N ALA A 200 2.42 -18.27 -13.38
CA ALA A 200 2.42 -19.01 -14.62
C ALA A 200 3.70 -18.76 -15.44
N PRO A 201 4.24 -19.77 -16.14
CA PRO A 201 5.43 -19.62 -16.98
C PRO A 201 5.26 -18.57 -18.10
N ASP A 202 4.07 -18.49 -18.68
CA ASP A 202 3.72 -17.55 -19.77
C ASP A 202 3.19 -16.20 -19.27
N ALA A 203 3.19 -15.96 -17.96
CA ALA A 203 2.68 -14.71 -17.41
C ALA A 203 3.53 -13.52 -17.87
N ALA A 204 2.86 -12.59 -18.54
CA ALA A 204 3.42 -11.28 -18.86
C ALA A 204 3.75 -10.52 -17.56
N ASP A 205 4.71 -9.59 -17.62
CA ASP A 205 5.09 -8.78 -16.44
C ASP A 205 3.88 -8.03 -15.84
N ALA A 206 2.98 -7.53 -16.71
CA ALA A 206 1.71 -6.92 -16.32
C ALA A 206 0.79 -7.85 -15.52
N THR A 207 0.71 -9.11 -15.92
CA THR A 207 -0.06 -10.13 -15.19
C THR A 207 0.50 -10.32 -13.79
N ARG A 208 1.83 -10.44 -13.66
CA ARG A 208 2.49 -10.63 -12.37
C ARG A 208 2.15 -9.47 -11.43
N PHE A 209 2.50 -8.24 -11.80
CA PHE A 209 2.31 -7.13 -10.87
C PHE A 209 0.82 -6.83 -10.60
N LEU A 210 -0.09 -7.01 -11.57
CA LEU A 210 -1.53 -6.79 -11.32
C LEU A 210 -2.12 -7.85 -10.41
N ALA A 211 -1.68 -9.10 -10.50
CA ALA A 211 -2.10 -10.15 -9.57
C ALA A 211 -1.70 -9.81 -8.12
N LEU A 212 -0.49 -9.28 -7.92
CA LEU A 212 -0.02 -8.85 -6.60
C LEU A 212 -0.79 -7.62 -6.10
N ARG A 213 -1.17 -6.70 -7.00
CA ARG A 213 -2.04 -5.56 -6.67
C ARG A 213 -3.47 -5.96 -6.32
N VAL A 214 -4.00 -7.02 -6.94
CA VAL A 214 -5.28 -7.63 -6.53
C VAL A 214 -5.18 -8.07 -5.08
N LEU A 215 -4.13 -8.80 -4.69
CA LEU A 215 -3.96 -9.22 -3.29
C LEU A 215 -3.77 -8.04 -2.33
N ALA A 216 -2.95 -7.04 -2.70
CA ALA A 216 -2.76 -5.84 -1.89
C ALA A 216 -4.11 -5.16 -1.61
N ASN A 217 -4.90 -4.87 -2.66
CA ASN A 217 -6.22 -4.27 -2.53
C ASN A 217 -7.25 -5.17 -1.83
N TRP A 218 -7.03 -6.48 -1.76
CA TRP A 218 -7.91 -7.40 -1.02
C TRP A 218 -7.60 -7.41 0.48
N THR A 219 -6.36 -7.13 0.87
CA THR A 219 -5.89 -7.17 2.27
C THR A 219 -6.78 -6.39 3.24
N PRO A 220 -7.24 -5.15 2.96
CA PRO A 220 -8.13 -4.41 3.86
C PRO A 220 -9.47 -5.10 4.13
N HIS A 221 -9.94 -5.93 3.20
CA HIS A 221 -11.25 -6.58 3.27
C HIS A 221 -11.18 -8.02 3.81
N ALA A 222 -10.03 -8.67 3.68
CA ALA A 222 -9.85 -10.06 4.06
C ALA A 222 -8.44 -10.34 4.63
N PRO A 223 -8.02 -9.63 5.69
CA PRO A 223 -6.64 -9.66 6.19
C PRO A 223 -6.18 -11.08 6.55
N SER A 224 -6.97 -11.84 7.30
CA SER A 224 -6.63 -13.21 7.69
C SER A 224 -6.49 -14.15 6.50
N LYS A 225 -7.25 -13.93 5.42
CA LYS A 225 -7.16 -14.74 4.20
C LYS A 225 -5.86 -14.44 3.45
N VAL A 226 -5.50 -13.17 3.32
CA VAL A 226 -4.24 -12.78 2.66
C VAL A 226 -3.04 -13.25 3.48
N ILE A 227 -3.10 -13.18 4.82
CA ILE A 227 -2.07 -13.75 5.71
C ILE A 227 -1.89 -15.25 5.45
N ALA A 228 -2.98 -16.01 5.30
CA ALA A 228 -2.91 -17.44 5.00
C ALA A 228 -2.25 -17.76 3.65
N LEU A 229 -2.23 -16.81 2.71
CA LEU A 229 -1.58 -16.95 1.40
C LEU A 229 -0.08 -16.60 1.42
N VAL A 230 0.45 -16.00 2.49
CA VAL A 230 1.86 -15.57 2.59
C VAL A 230 2.85 -16.68 2.22
N PRO A 231 2.73 -17.94 2.71
CA PRO A 231 3.64 -19.00 2.32
C PRO A 231 3.60 -19.31 0.82
N THR A 232 2.40 -19.37 0.23
CA THR A 232 2.21 -19.64 -1.20
C THR A 232 2.75 -18.50 -2.07
N VAL A 233 2.55 -17.25 -1.66
CA VAL A 233 3.10 -16.08 -2.38
C VAL A 233 4.61 -16.10 -2.35
N ALA A 234 5.22 -16.30 -1.18
CA ALA A 234 6.69 -16.33 -1.04
C ALA A 234 7.31 -17.50 -1.82
N GLU A 235 6.71 -18.69 -1.76
CA GLU A 235 7.16 -19.85 -2.55
C GLU A 235 7.04 -19.59 -4.05
N GLY A 236 5.93 -19.02 -4.51
CA GLY A 236 5.73 -18.67 -5.92
C GLY A 236 6.75 -17.64 -6.42
N ILE A 237 7.05 -16.61 -5.63
CA ILE A 237 8.11 -15.63 -5.94
C ILE A 237 9.46 -16.34 -6.09
N ASN A 238 9.82 -17.19 -5.12
CA ASN A 238 11.13 -17.85 -5.09
C ASN A 238 11.31 -18.92 -6.18
N SER A 239 10.22 -19.59 -6.58
CA SER A 239 10.28 -20.72 -7.52
C SER A 239 9.98 -20.34 -8.97
N ALA A 240 9.10 -19.35 -9.21
CA ALA A 240 8.59 -19.06 -10.54
C ALA A 240 9.19 -17.79 -11.19
N TRP A 241 9.80 -16.90 -10.41
CA TRP A 241 10.28 -15.61 -10.90
C TRP A 241 11.82 -15.56 -10.97
N PRO A 242 12.39 -14.71 -11.84
CA PRO A 242 13.83 -14.46 -11.85
C PRO A 242 14.27 -13.71 -10.59
N ALA A 243 15.58 -13.57 -10.41
CA ALA A 243 16.17 -12.78 -9.32
C ALA A 243 15.58 -11.37 -9.23
N ILE A 244 15.42 -10.87 -8.00
CA ILE A 244 14.76 -9.58 -7.69
C ILE A 244 15.38 -8.41 -8.47
N SER A 245 16.69 -8.43 -8.70
CA SER A 245 17.39 -7.38 -9.47
C SER A 245 16.91 -7.22 -10.91
N SER A 246 16.23 -8.24 -11.46
CA SER A 246 15.71 -8.25 -12.83
C SER A 246 14.23 -7.85 -12.90
N TRP A 247 13.59 -7.57 -11.78
CA TRP A 247 12.17 -7.22 -11.75
C TRP A 247 11.93 -5.82 -12.32
N SER A 248 10.77 -5.64 -12.95
CA SER A 248 10.31 -4.32 -13.33
C SER A 248 9.96 -3.48 -12.10
N LYS A 249 10.07 -2.15 -12.20
CA LYS A 249 9.66 -1.24 -11.11
C LYS A 249 8.21 -1.48 -10.64
N PRO A 250 7.21 -1.65 -11.53
CA PRO A 250 5.85 -1.97 -11.11
C PRO A 250 5.74 -3.27 -10.31
N LEU A 251 6.50 -4.30 -10.67
CA LEU A 251 6.52 -5.57 -9.95
C LEU A 251 7.10 -5.42 -8.55
N ALA A 252 8.29 -4.82 -8.44
CA ALA A 252 8.95 -4.54 -7.17
C ALA A 252 8.06 -3.72 -6.21
N LEU A 253 7.45 -2.64 -6.72
CA LEU A 253 6.55 -1.79 -5.95
C LEU A 253 5.31 -2.56 -5.46
N SER A 254 4.76 -3.45 -6.29
CA SER A 254 3.56 -4.23 -5.96
C SER A 254 3.85 -5.27 -4.87
N VAL A 255 5.00 -5.94 -4.94
CA VAL A 255 5.43 -6.90 -3.91
C VAL A 255 5.74 -6.17 -2.59
N ALA A 256 6.50 -5.08 -2.63
CA ALA A 256 6.80 -4.29 -1.44
C ALA A 256 5.54 -3.78 -0.75
N THR A 257 4.55 -3.34 -1.53
CA THR A 257 3.26 -2.86 -0.99
C THR A 257 2.44 -4.01 -0.41
N LEU A 258 2.36 -5.18 -1.07
CA LEU A 258 1.69 -6.34 -0.50
C LEU A 258 2.30 -6.73 0.85
N TRP A 259 3.63 -6.81 0.95
CA TRP A 259 4.28 -7.13 2.23
C TRP A 259 4.06 -6.06 3.29
N MET A 260 4.07 -4.79 2.92
CA MET A 260 3.71 -3.69 3.80
C MET A 260 2.27 -3.83 4.35
N ASP A 261 1.31 -4.17 3.48
CA ASP A 261 -0.09 -4.38 3.87
C ASP A 261 -0.27 -5.64 4.71
N VAL A 262 0.49 -6.71 4.43
CA VAL A 262 0.52 -7.91 5.28
C VAL A 262 1.05 -7.57 6.66
N VAL A 263 2.09 -6.73 6.80
CA VAL A 263 2.55 -6.28 8.13
C VAL A 263 1.43 -5.56 8.88
N VAL A 264 0.65 -4.70 8.21
CA VAL A 264 -0.53 -4.08 8.84
C VAL A 264 -1.59 -5.12 9.21
N ALA A 265 -1.87 -6.09 8.33
CA ALA A 265 -2.83 -7.15 8.59
C ALA A 265 -2.43 -8.01 9.81
N LEU A 266 -1.14 -8.32 9.95
CA LEU A 266 -0.61 -9.08 11.07
C LEU A 266 -0.83 -8.35 12.41
N THR A 267 -0.78 -7.01 12.42
CA THR A 267 -1.04 -6.23 13.65
C THR A 267 -2.51 -6.11 14.03
N THR A 268 -3.42 -6.39 13.09
CA THR A 268 -4.86 -6.27 13.28
C THR A 268 -5.54 -7.63 13.44
N SER A 269 -4.82 -8.73 13.19
CA SER A 269 -5.26 -10.10 13.46
C SER A 269 -4.82 -10.55 14.86
N GLY A 270 -5.49 -11.58 15.40
CA GLY A 270 -5.19 -12.14 16.73
C GLY A 270 -4.98 -13.66 16.72
N ASN A 271 -4.45 -14.21 15.62
CA ASN A 271 -4.31 -15.64 15.33
C ASN A 271 -2.86 -16.15 15.45
N LEU A 272 -2.72 -17.42 15.81
CA LEU A 272 -1.41 -18.06 16.09
C LEU A 272 -0.47 -18.20 14.87
N ASP A 273 -1.00 -18.18 13.63
CA ASP A 273 -0.20 -18.29 12.39
C ASP A 273 0.59 -17.01 12.04
N GLU A 274 0.38 -15.93 12.79
CA GLU A 274 1.00 -14.62 12.53
C GLU A 274 2.52 -14.66 12.64
N ASN A 275 3.10 -15.40 13.60
CA ASN A 275 4.57 -15.46 13.74
C ASN A 275 5.25 -16.14 12.55
N ARG A 276 4.61 -17.18 11.98
CA ARG A 276 5.15 -17.86 10.80
C ARG A 276 5.07 -16.94 9.58
N ALA A 277 3.92 -16.31 9.36
CA ALA A 277 3.75 -15.36 8.27
C ALA A 277 4.69 -14.16 8.42
N ALA A 278 4.79 -13.58 9.62
CA ALA A 278 5.74 -12.51 9.96
C ALA A 278 7.19 -12.90 9.66
N THR A 279 7.60 -14.12 10.00
CA THR A 279 8.96 -14.61 9.69
C THR A 279 9.21 -14.70 8.19
N ILE A 280 8.25 -15.23 7.43
CA ILE A 280 8.36 -15.29 5.95
C ILE A 280 8.45 -13.88 5.36
N VAL A 281 7.58 -12.98 5.81
CA VAL A 281 7.59 -11.57 5.38
C VAL A 281 8.90 -10.87 5.74
N ALA A 282 9.47 -11.13 6.93
CA ALA A 282 10.77 -10.61 7.34
C ALA A 282 11.88 -11.01 6.35
N THR A 283 11.92 -12.29 5.97
CA THR A 283 12.89 -12.80 4.99
C THR A 283 12.71 -12.13 3.63
N GLN A 284 11.48 -12.06 3.13
CA GLN A 284 11.19 -11.44 1.83
C GLN A 284 11.52 -9.94 1.82
N LEU A 285 11.22 -9.21 2.90
CA LEU A 285 11.58 -7.81 3.05
C LEU A 285 13.10 -7.60 3.12
N ALA A 286 13.84 -8.50 3.75
CA ALA A 286 15.30 -8.43 3.77
C ALA A 286 15.90 -8.61 2.38
N GLU A 287 15.43 -9.59 1.62
CA GLU A 287 15.86 -9.83 0.23
C GLU A 287 15.56 -8.63 -0.67
N LEU A 288 14.34 -8.08 -0.58
CA LEU A 288 13.96 -6.85 -1.28
C LEU A 288 14.84 -5.67 -0.86
N CYS A 289 15.07 -5.48 0.43
CA CYS A 289 15.89 -4.39 0.94
C CYS A 289 17.28 -4.43 0.31
N MET A 290 17.87 -5.62 0.12
CA MET A 290 19.17 -5.79 -0.52
C MET A 290 19.15 -5.49 -2.02
N ALA A 291 18.14 -5.95 -2.74
CA ALA A 291 18.09 -5.87 -4.20
C ALA A 291 17.53 -4.54 -4.76
N ILE A 292 16.62 -3.88 -4.06
CA ILE A 292 15.95 -2.66 -4.54
C ILE A 292 16.85 -1.42 -4.41
N ALA A 293 16.76 -0.55 -5.41
CA ALA A 293 17.52 0.68 -5.53
C ALA A 293 16.66 1.93 -5.76
N ASP A 294 15.37 1.80 -6.11
CA ASP A 294 14.50 2.96 -6.23
C ASP A 294 13.98 3.42 -4.86
N GLU A 295 13.87 4.74 -4.71
CA GLU A 295 13.59 5.40 -3.42
C GLU A 295 12.23 5.01 -2.85
N GLU A 296 11.18 5.02 -3.67
CA GLU A 296 9.81 4.76 -3.23
C GLU A 296 9.66 3.32 -2.72
N THR A 297 10.10 2.34 -3.51
CA THR A 297 9.99 0.93 -3.14
C THR A 297 10.87 0.61 -1.93
N LEU A 298 12.09 1.14 -1.89
CA LEU A 298 12.98 0.97 -0.73
C LEU A 298 12.35 1.59 0.53
N GLY A 299 11.74 2.77 0.42
CA GLY A 299 11.04 3.43 1.53
C GLY A 299 9.94 2.55 2.11
N ARG A 300 9.08 1.96 1.25
CA ARG A 300 8.04 1.01 1.68
C ARG A 300 8.62 -0.22 2.38
N VAL A 301 9.69 -0.80 1.83
CA VAL A 301 10.36 -1.96 2.42
C VAL A 301 10.93 -1.63 3.81
N LEU A 302 11.61 -0.48 3.97
CA LEU A 302 12.19 -0.07 5.25
C LEU A 302 11.12 0.25 6.29
N VAL A 303 10.04 0.91 5.90
CA VAL A 303 8.91 1.19 6.81
C VAL A 303 8.21 -0.10 7.24
N ALA A 304 8.07 -1.08 6.34
CA ALA A 304 7.56 -2.41 6.67
C ALA A 304 8.50 -3.15 7.64
N ILE A 305 9.82 -3.11 7.42
CA ILE A 305 10.84 -3.69 8.32
C ILE A 305 10.77 -3.04 9.71
N GLY A 306 10.74 -1.71 9.79
CA GLY A 306 10.64 -0.98 11.05
C GLY A 306 9.34 -1.33 11.79
N SER A 307 8.23 -1.41 11.07
CA SER A 307 6.92 -1.80 11.62
C SER A 307 6.94 -3.22 12.18
N LEU A 308 7.46 -4.18 11.42
CA LEU A 308 7.59 -5.56 11.85
C LEU A 308 8.50 -5.68 13.07
N ALA A 309 9.59 -4.92 13.10
CA ALA A 309 10.48 -4.91 14.24
C ALA A 309 9.77 -4.37 15.51
N VAL A 310 8.99 -3.31 15.42
CA VAL A 310 8.25 -2.81 16.61
C VAL A 310 7.17 -3.79 17.06
N THR A 311 6.46 -4.42 16.11
CA THR A 311 5.22 -5.17 16.39
C THR A 311 5.45 -6.65 16.68
N PHE A 312 6.46 -7.26 16.05
CA PHE A 312 6.85 -8.65 16.25
C PHE A 312 8.31 -8.72 16.73
N PRO A 313 8.60 -8.37 17.99
CA PRO A 313 9.97 -8.21 18.47
C PRO A 313 10.81 -9.49 18.36
N SER A 314 10.16 -10.66 18.51
CA SER A 314 10.76 -11.99 18.35
C SER A 314 11.07 -12.37 16.90
N VAL A 315 10.49 -11.69 15.92
CA VAL A 315 10.76 -11.90 14.51
C VAL A 315 11.92 -10.99 14.11
N GLY A 316 13.11 -11.59 14.04
CA GLY A 316 14.31 -10.92 13.54
C GLY A 316 14.23 -10.69 12.03
N VAL A 317 14.87 -9.62 11.56
CA VAL A 317 15.09 -9.37 10.13
C VAL A 317 16.56 -9.65 9.83
N ALA A 318 16.85 -10.86 9.36
CA ALA A 318 18.22 -11.30 9.12
C ALA A 318 18.87 -10.58 7.93
N GLY A 319 20.20 -10.48 7.93
CA GLY A 319 20.99 -10.00 6.79
C GLY A 319 21.02 -8.49 6.58
N ILE A 320 20.32 -7.70 7.41
CA ILE A 320 20.31 -6.23 7.31
C ILE A 320 21.11 -5.63 8.48
N SER A 321 22.26 -5.03 8.17
CA SER A 321 23.07 -4.31 9.16
C SER A 321 22.89 -2.80 9.04
N ALA A 322 23.21 -2.07 10.12
CA ALA A 322 23.19 -0.61 10.10
C ALA A 322 24.08 -0.01 8.99
N ALA A 323 25.26 -0.61 8.77
CA ALA A 323 26.17 -0.18 7.71
C ALA A 323 25.56 -0.36 6.31
N VAL A 324 24.86 -1.48 6.07
CA VAL A 324 24.17 -1.74 4.79
C VAL A 324 23.05 -0.72 4.56
N LEU A 325 22.25 -0.42 5.58
CA LEU A 325 21.16 0.56 5.46
C LEU A 325 21.70 1.97 5.22
N GLN A 326 22.78 2.36 5.90
CA GLN A 326 23.44 3.65 5.71
C GLN A 326 24.06 3.78 4.31
N ASP A 327 24.72 2.73 3.79
CA ASP A 327 25.21 2.71 2.41
C ASP A 327 24.07 2.93 1.40
N LYS A 328 22.93 2.26 1.60
CA LYS A 328 21.76 2.43 0.74
C LYS A 328 21.21 3.86 0.80
N ALA A 329 21.04 4.42 2.00
CA ALA A 329 20.58 5.80 2.16
C ALA A 329 21.51 6.82 1.48
N SER A 330 22.83 6.58 1.51
CA SER A 330 23.83 7.50 0.92
C SER A 330 23.69 7.71 -0.59
N LYS A 331 22.96 6.83 -1.29
CA LYS A 331 22.71 6.92 -2.74
C LYS A 331 21.60 7.92 -3.09
N PHE A 332 20.86 8.40 -2.10
CA PHE A 332 19.77 9.36 -2.28
C PHE A 332 20.16 10.75 -1.81
N LEU A 333 19.46 11.77 -2.32
CA LEU A 333 19.70 13.16 -1.95
C LEU A 333 19.61 13.36 -0.43
N PRO A 334 20.42 14.26 0.16
CA PRO A 334 20.38 14.50 1.61
C PRO A 334 19.01 14.91 2.18
N ALA A 335 18.15 15.49 1.35
CA ALA A 335 16.79 15.89 1.72
C ALA A 335 15.77 14.74 1.68
N SER A 336 16.16 13.56 1.20
CA SER A 336 15.29 12.38 1.11
C SER A 336 14.84 11.90 2.49
N ALA A 337 13.56 11.52 2.60
CA ALA A 337 13.02 10.88 3.80
C ALA A 337 13.71 9.55 4.14
N ILE A 338 14.37 8.90 3.18
CA ILE A 338 15.10 7.64 3.38
C ILE A 338 16.14 7.76 4.50
N HIS A 339 16.82 8.90 4.63
CA HIS A 339 17.82 9.09 5.69
C HIS A 339 17.20 9.00 7.09
N ALA A 340 16.04 9.62 7.29
CA ALA A 340 15.31 9.57 8.55
C ALA A 340 14.75 8.16 8.81
N ILE A 341 14.14 7.54 7.79
CA ILE A 341 13.61 6.17 7.88
C ILE A 341 14.73 5.19 8.27
N VAL A 342 15.89 5.25 7.63
CA VAL A 342 17.04 4.38 7.95
C VAL A 342 17.53 4.61 9.37
N SER A 343 17.65 5.87 9.82
CA SER A 343 18.04 6.18 11.18
C SER A 343 17.11 5.53 12.20
N ASP A 344 15.79 5.66 12.00
CA ASP A 344 14.79 5.10 12.88
C ASP A 344 14.81 3.56 12.86
N VAL A 345 14.92 2.94 11.68
CA VAL A 345 15.00 1.47 11.54
C VAL A 345 16.23 0.93 12.27
N VAL A 346 17.39 1.56 12.09
CA VAL A 346 18.63 1.18 12.79
C VAL A 346 18.49 1.29 14.30
N ALA A 347 17.81 2.34 14.80
CA ALA A 347 17.57 2.50 16.23
C ALA A 347 16.74 1.34 16.79
N VAL A 348 15.67 0.94 16.12
CA VAL A 348 14.82 -0.18 16.56
C VAL A 348 15.57 -1.52 16.49
N LEU A 349 16.33 -1.76 15.42
CA LEU A 349 17.07 -3.02 15.27
C LEU A 349 18.20 -3.18 16.31
N LYS A 350 18.76 -2.09 16.85
CA LYS A 350 19.79 -2.13 17.90
C LYS A 350 19.26 -2.42 19.31
N THR A 351 17.97 -2.18 19.55
CA THR A 351 17.35 -2.39 20.86
C THR A 351 16.93 -3.84 21.13
N LYS A 352 17.29 -4.76 20.24
CA LYS A 352 16.85 -6.15 20.22
C LYS A 352 18.04 -7.11 20.13
#